data_AF-A0AA88W4F8-F1
#
_entry.id   AF-A0AA88W4F8-F1
#
_cell.length_a   1.000
_cell.length_b   1.000
_cell.length_c   1.000
_cell.angle_alpha   90.00
_cell.angle_beta   90.00
_cell.angle_gamma   90.00
#
_symmetry.space_group_name_H-M   'P 1'
#
loop_
_entity.id
_entity.type
_entity.pdbx_description
1 polymer ?
#
loop_
_entity_poly.entity_id
_entity_poly.type
_entity_poly.pdbx_seq_one_letter_code
_entity_poly.pdbx_strand_id
1 'polypeptide(L)'
;MEKAEEIDDRDVPSFKLLLACPSGLSPSQVRSTATNRRSTPQFVFPKISINVTVKCEHLCKIKVSVHFDESYDRIPHPDIDLENSISEIWDQRVQLSTSLFNGKKFRYGGHVFHGVIDPNQGSHVCLHLGLTDYRTFVGTNLSPLWDKFLAQSQDDCQQCQHTSSPLGNAAVVETSDKRILVLQRSNMVGEFPGHFVFPGGHPEPEEVGTLSHLYDKDLTNAQLINRKVSQEMFDSIVREVVEEIGVPASSLCNPVFIGITRRILNVRPAAFFFIKCSLPSKEIQQLYSSAQDGYESTKLYTVPVNEVESMASKMPGCHQGGFALYKLMFHFSP
;
A
#
# COMPACT_ATOMS: atom_id res chain seq x y z
N MET A 1 -22.40 21.61 7.27
CA MET A 1 -21.68 21.91 6.00
C MET A 1 -20.88 23.16 6.22
N GLU A 2 -19.64 22.99 6.64
CA GLU A 2 -18.69 24.09 6.79
C GLU A 2 -17.50 23.71 5.92
N LYS A 3 -17.25 24.52 4.89
CA LYS A 3 -16.16 24.32 3.95
C LYS A 3 -14.86 24.53 4.71
N ALA A 4 -14.06 23.48 4.84
CA ALA A 4 -12.67 23.62 5.25
C ALA A 4 -11.94 24.45 4.19
N GLU A 5 -11.29 25.53 4.64
CA GLU A 5 -10.47 26.41 3.82
C GLU A 5 -9.32 25.61 3.19
N GLU A 6 -9.18 25.70 1.86
CA GLU A 6 -8.01 25.23 1.12
C GLU A 6 -6.80 26.07 1.54
N ILE A 7 -5.99 25.53 2.45
CA ILE A 7 -4.61 25.98 2.61
C ILE A 7 -3.84 25.46 1.40
N ASP A 8 -3.20 26.36 0.66
CA ASP A 8 -2.35 26.08 -0.50
C ASP A 8 -1.08 25.32 -0.05
N ASP A 9 -1.22 24.02 0.18
CA ASP A 9 -0.21 23.09 0.71
C ASP A 9 0.62 22.43 -0.41
N ARG A 10 1.02 23.21 -1.42
CA ARG A 10 1.68 22.66 -2.63
C ARG A 10 3.10 22.13 -2.44
N ASP A 11 3.70 22.28 -1.26
CA ASP A 11 5.12 21.92 -1.01
C ASP A 11 5.34 20.80 0.04
N VAL A 12 4.30 20.31 0.73
CA VAL A 12 4.46 19.18 1.68
C VAL A 12 3.95 17.88 1.03
N PRO A 13 4.78 16.82 0.94
CA PRO A 13 4.31 15.54 0.40
C PRO A 13 3.12 15.02 1.23
N SER A 14 2.03 14.65 0.57
CA SER A 14 0.84 14.07 1.22
C SER A 14 1.07 12.63 1.73
N PHE A 15 2.32 12.16 1.71
CA PHE A 15 2.75 10.80 2.06
C PHE A 15 4.13 10.73 2.69
N LYS A 16 4.40 9.61 3.36
CA LYS A 16 5.74 9.16 3.77
C LYS A 16 6.11 7.89 3.02
N LEU A 17 7.39 7.74 2.68
CA LEU A 17 7.96 6.45 2.28
C LEU A 17 8.44 5.74 3.55
N LEU A 18 7.82 4.62 3.89
CA LEU A 18 8.23 3.79 5.04
C LEU A 18 9.35 2.83 4.66
N LEU A 19 9.28 2.29 3.44
CA LEU A 19 10.25 1.38 2.88
C LEU A 19 10.35 1.63 1.37
N ALA A 20 11.56 1.71 0.84
CA ALA A 20 11.82 1.74 -0.60
C ALA A 20 12.74 0.58 -0.97
N CYS A 21 12.31 -0.20 -1.96
CA CYS A 21 12.99 -1.39 -2.45
C CYS A 21 13.41 -1.23 -3.93
N PRO A 22 14.13 -0.16 -4.31
CA PRO A 22 14.53 0.01 -5.70
C PRO A 22 15.50 -1.09 -6.11
N SER A 23 15.35 -1.53 -7.35
CA SER A 23 16.30 -2.40 -8.01
C SER A 23 17.67 -1.71 -8.03
N GLY A 24 18.70 -2.34 -7.45
CA GLY A 24 20.09 -1.87 -7.60
C GLY A 24 20.65 -0.95 -6.51
N LEU A 25 19.94 -0.65 -5.41
CA LEU A 25 20.59 0.06 -4.29
C LEU A 25 21.50 -0.87 -3.47
N SER A 26 22.68 -0.36 -3.14
CA SER A 26 23.54 -1.01 -2.15
C SER A 26 22.90 -0.93 -0.76
N PRO A 27 23.10 -1.91 0.14
CA PRO A 27 22.55 -1.92 1.51
C PRO A 27 22.78 -0.63 2.30
N SER A 28 23.85 0.10 1.99
CA SER A 28 24.20 1.37 2.65
C SER A 28 23.22 2.52 2.34
N GLN A 29 22.51 2.43 1.22
CA GLN A 29 21.58 3.45 0.71
C GLN A 29 20.11 3.17 1.08
N VAL A 30 19.82 2.01 1.67
CA VAL A 30 18.47 1.61 2.13
C VAL A 30 18.18 2.09 3.57
N ARG A 31 19.03 2.96 4.14
CA ARG A 31 18.77 3.51 5.47
C ARG A 31 17.48 4.35 5.46
N SER A 32 16.64 4.09 6.45
CA SER A 32 15.46 4.85 6.84
C SER A 32 15.62 6.34 6.56
N THR A 33 14.70 6.95 5.82
CA THR A 33 14.59 8.42 5.72
C THR A 33 14.13 9.09 7.02
N ALA A 34 14.08 8.33 8.12
CA ALA A 34 13.95 8.88 9.46
C ALA A 34 15.32 9.42 9.97
N THR A 35 15.37 10.74 10.11
CA THR A 35 16.29 11.55 10.92
C THR A 35 17.65 11.98 10.32
N ASN A 36 17.67 13.19 9.75
CA ASN A 36 18.59 14.24 10.24
C ASN A 36 18.05 15.65 9.90
N ARG A 37 17.72 16.44 10.93
CA ARG A 37 17.38 17.86 10.78
C ARG A 37 18.68 18.67 10.63
N ARG A 38 18.82 19.38 9.50
CA ARG A 38 19.27 20.79 9.35
C ARG A 38 19.65 21.09 7.89
N SER A 39 18.65 20.98 7.03
CA SER A 39 18.51 21.59 5.71
C SER A 39 17.40 20.79 5.06
N THR A 40 16.28 21.41 4.76
CA THR A 40 15.27 20.84 3.87
C THR A 40 15.97 20.38 2.59
N PRO A 41 16.08 19.07 2.28
CA PRO A 41 16.24 18.70 0.90
C PRO A 41 14.84 18.85 0.31
N GLN A 42 14.54 20.03 -0.24
CA GLN A 42 13.59 20.07 -1.34
C GLN A 42 14.12 19.06 -2.35
N PHE A 43 13.51 17.88 -2.43
CA PHE A 43 13.72 16.98 -3.55
C PHE A 43 13.08 17.64 -4.76
N VAL A 44 13.81 18.60 -5.35
CA VAL A 44 13.56 19.04 -6.71
C VAL A 44 13.91 17.82 -7.57
N PHE A 45 12.88 17.05 -7.96
CA PHE A 45 13.04 16.02 -8.97
C PHE A 45 13.58 16.70 -10.22
N PRO A 46 14.84 16.45 -10.65
CA PRO A 46 15.27 16.98 -11.94
C PRO A 46 14.39 16.34 -13.01
N LYS A 47 13.75 17.19 -13.84
CA LYS A 47 13.03 16.74 -15.04
C LYS A 47 14.04 16.06 -15.96
N ILE A 48 14.14 14.74 -15.86
CA ILE A 48 14.96 13.93 -16.75
C ILE A 48 14.06 12.85 -17.32
N SER A 49 13.80 12.96 -18.62
CA SER A 49 13.18 11.90 -19.41
C SER A 49 14.19 10.77 -19.55
N ILE A 50 13.93 9.64 -18.88
CA ILE A 50 14.75 8.44 -18.98
C ILE A 50 13.92 7.36 -19.66
N ASN A 51 14.31 6.99 -20.88
CA ASN A 51 13.77 5.83 -21.61
C ASN A 51 14.64 4.61 -21.31
N VAL A 52 14.41 3.92 -20.19
CA VAL A 52 15.06 2.64 -19.89
C VAL A 52 14.03 1.52 -19.94
N THR A 53 14.19 0.61 -20.89
CA THR A 53 13.38 -0.62 -20.96
C THR A 53 13.98 -1.67 -20.03
N VAL A 54 13.54 -1.72 -18.77
CA VAL A 54 13.95 -2.79 -17.86
C VAL A 54 13.15 -4.06 -18.20
N LYS A 55 13.83 -5.16 -18.58
CA LYS A 55 13.18 -6.47 -18.71
C LYS A 55 12.85 -7.02 -17.32
N CYS A 56 11.69 -7.67 -17.15
CA CYS A 56 11.21 -8.18 -15.85
C CYS A 56 12.23 -9.10 -15.14
N GLU A 57 13.05 -9.81 -15.92
CA GLU A 57 14.09 -10.75 -15.46
C GLU A 57 15.31 -10.06 -14.81
N HIS A 58 15.48 -8.74 -15.01
CA HIS A 58 16.65 -7.99 -14.55
C HIS A 58 16.37 -7.10 -13.33
N LEU A 59 15.13 -7.09 -12.82
CA LEU A 59 14.81 -6.44 -11.55
C LEU A 59 15.29 -7.35 -10.42
N CYS A 60 16.18 -6.84 -9.56
CA CYS A 60 16.59 -7.55 -8.34
C CYS A 60 15.35 -7.80 -7.48
N LYS A 61 14.88 -9.05 -7.42
CA LYS A 61 13.72 -9.44 -6.63
C LYS A 61 14.14 -9.49 -5.16
N ILE A 62 13.79 -8.45 -4.41
CA ILE A 62 13.92 -8.50 -2.95
C ILE A 62 13.00 -9.61 -2.44
N LYS A 63 13.57 -10.52 -1.66
CA LYS A 63 12.78 -11.54 -0.97
C LYS A 63 11.99 -10.85 0.13
N VAL A 64 10.68 -11.01 0.13
CA VAL A 64 9.81 -10.58 1.23
C VAL A 64 9.46 -11.80 2.06
N SER A 65 9.62 -11.70 3.38
CA SER A 65 9.05 -12.62 4.35
C SER A 65 8.14 -11.86 5.30
N VAL A 66 7.42 -12.60 6.12
CA VAL A 66 6.52 -12.06 7.14
C VAL A 66 6.89 -12.65 8.49
N HIS A 67 6.82 -11.80 9.51
CA HIS A 67 6.69 -12.19 10.90
C HIS A 67 5.29 -11.76 11.37
N PHE A 68 4.40 -12.74 11.43
CA PHE A 68 3.00 -12.58 11.79
C PHE A 68 2.81 -12.96 13.25
N ASP A 69 2.48 -11.99 14.10
CA ASP A 69 2.45 -12.15 15.55
C ASP A 69 1.56 -11.11 16.23
N GLU A 70 0.97 -11.46 17.37
CA GLU A 70 0.08 -10.59 18.14
C GLU A 70 0.78 -9.36 18.73
N SER A 71 2.10 -9.40 18.91
CA SER A 71 2.88 -8.23 19.33
C SER A 71 2.83 -7.08 18.31
N TYR A 72 2.37 -7.36 17.09
CA TYR A 72 2.14 -6.37 16.03
C TYR A 72 0.67 -5.95 15.89
N ASP A 73 -0.22 -6.42 16.76
CA ASP A 73 -1.60 -5.95 16.83
C ASP A 73 -1.68 -4.52 17.36
N ARG A 74 -2.87 -3.93 17.26
CA ARG A 74 -3.13 -2.59 17.79
C ARG A 74 -3.12 -2.62 19.31
N ILE A 75 -2.46 -1.64 19.93
CA ILE A 75 -2.54 -1.39 21.37
C ILE A 75 -3.72 -0.44 21.62
N PRO A 76 -4.72 -0.80 22.45
CA PRO A 76 -5.80 0.11 22.82
C PRO A 76 -5.29 1.48 23.31
N HIS A 77 -6.01 2.55 22.97
CA HIS A 77 -5.62 3.88 23.42
C HIS A 77 -5.86 4.02 24.94
N PRO A 78 -4.96 4.66 25.70
CA PRO A 78 -5.12 4.79 27.16
C PRO A 78 -6.27 5.70 27.59
N ASP A 79 -6.68 6.65 26.74
CA ASP A 79 -7.90 7.43 26.92
C ASP A 79 -9.12 6.54 26.58
N ILE A 80 -9.89 6.21 27.61
CA ILE A 80 -11.05 5.31 27.56
C ILE A 80 -12.18 5.91 26.71
N ASP A 81 -12.39 7.22 26.75
CA ASP A 81 -13.45 7.86 25.97
C ASP A 81 -13.11 7.83 24.48
N LEU A 82 -11.83 8.09 24.15
CA LEU A 82 -11.36 7.96 22.77
C LEU A 82 -11.44 6.50 22.28
N GLU A 83 -11.05 5.52 23.11
CA GLU A 83 -11.14 4.10 22.76
C GLU A 83 -12.61 3.65 22.56
N ASN A 84 -13.53 4.08 23.43
CA ASN A 84 -14.95 3.79 23.31
C ASN A 84 -15.58 4.40 22.04
N SER A 85 -15.07 5.55 21.58
CA SER A 85 -15.54 6.19 20.35
C SER A 85 -15.45 5.29 19.10
N ILE A 86 -14.56 4.28 19.10
CA ILE A 86 -14.46 3.30 18.01
C ILE A 86 -15.79 2.57 17.82
N SER A 87 -16.45 2.17 18.92
CA SER A 87 -17.75 1.51 18.84
C SER A 87 -18.83 2.46 18.37
N GLU A 88 -18.86 3.67 18.95
CA GLU A 88 -19.88 4.66 18.66
C GLU A 88 -19.87 5.06 17.17
N ILE A 89 -18.70 5.31 16.60
CA ILE A 89 -18.53 5.63 15.18
C ILE A 89 -18.98 4.46 14.30
N TRP A 90 -18.62 3.23 14.67
CA TRP A 90 -19.04 2.04 13.92
C TRP A 90 -20.56 1.85 13.95
N ASP A 91 -21.17 1.97 15.12
CA ASP A 91 -22.62 1.78 15.29
C ASP A 91 -23.40 2.82 14.49
N GLN A 92 -22.95 4.08 14.48
CA GLN A 92 -23.48 5.12 13.60
C GLN A 92 -23.33 4.76 12.12
N ARG A 93 -22.20 4.20 11.71
CA ARG A 93 -21.93 3.83 10.32
C ARG A 93 -22.82 2.69 9.84
N VAL A 94 -23.03 1.67 10.68
CA VAL A 94 -23.90 0.52 10.38
C VAL A 94 -25.37 0.95 10.24
N GLN A 95 -25.82 1.94 11.01
CA GLN A 95 -27.17 2.52 10.86
C GLN A 95 -27.39 3.18 9.50
N LEU A 96 -26.32 3.70 8.88
CA LEU A 96 -26.38 4.38 7.58
C LEU A 96 -26.17 3.44 6.37
N SER A 97 -25.63 2.23 6.59
CA SER A 97 -25.32 1.28 5.53
C SER A 97 -25.53 -0.15 6.00
N THR A 98 -26.65 -0.75 5.61
CA THR A 98 -27.04 -2.12 6.00
C THR A 98 -26.20 -3.20 5.33
N SER A 99 -25.46 -2.87 4.27
CA SER A 99 -24.54 -3.79 3.57
C SER A 99 -23.12 -3.77 4.15
N LEU A 100 -22.85 -2.93 5.15
CA LEU A 100 -21.54 -2.83 5.77
C LEU A 100 -21.26 -4.06 6.64
N PHE A 101 -20.11 -4.71 6.44
CA PHE A 101 -19.66 -5.82 7.28
C PHE A 101 -18.26 -5.55 7.84
N ASN A 102 -17.94 -6.19 8.98
CA ASN A 102 -16.63 -6.06 9.61
C ASN A 102 -15.69 -7.19 9.13
N GLY A 103 -14.88 -6.91 8.11
CA GLY A 103 -13.87 -7.85 7.60
C GLY A 103 -12.53 -7.75 8.34
N LYS A 104 -11.85 -8.90 8.52
CA LYS A 104 -10.48 -8.95 9.07
C LYS A 104 -9.46 -8.44 8.07
N LYS A 105 -8.40 -7.81 8.56
CA LYS A 105 -7.30 -7.26 7.75
C LYS A 105 -5.96 -7.52 8.44
N PHE A 106 -4.89 -7.60 7.65
CA PHE A 106 -3.54 -7.54 8.20
C PHE A 106 -3.23 -6.13 8.67
N ARG A 107 -2.72 -6.00 9.89
CA ARG A 107 -2.20 -4.75 10.45
C ARG A 107 -0.73 -4.61 10.12
N TYR A 108 -0.31 -3.45 9.65
CA TYR A 108 1.11 -3.15 9.51
C TYR A 108 1.73 -2.78 10.86
N GLY A 109 2.58 -3.65 11.41
CA GLY A 109 3.33 -3.41 12.64
C GLY A 109 4.75 -2.88 12.42
N GLY A 110 5.27 -2.98 11.20
CA GLY A 110 6.59 -2.48 10.83
C GLY A 110 7.33 -3.39 9.87
N HIS A 111 8.64 -3.24 9.80
CA HIS A 111 9.51 -4.07 8.97
C HIS A 111 10.94 -4.05 9.47
N VAL A 112 11.71 -5.06 9.04
CA VAL A 112 13.17 -5.08 9.16
C VAL A 112 13.76 -5.30 7.77
N PHE A 113 14.66 -4.42 7.37
CA PHE A 113 15.45 -4.59 6.16
C PHE A 113 16.76 -5.30 6.49
N HIS A 114 16.95 -6.48 5.92
CA HIS A 114 18.20 -7.21 5.94
C HIS A 114 18.94 -6.94 4.63
N GLY A 115 19.96 -6.08 4.71
CA GLY A 115 20.88 -5.85 3.61
C GLY A 115 21.66 -7.11 3.24
N VAL A 116 22.29 -7.12 2.06
CA VAL A 116 23.16 -8.21 1.60
C VAL A 116 24.31 -8.42 2.61
N ILE A 117 24.20 -9.44 3.46
CA ILE A 117 25.29 -9.91 4.33
C ILE A 117 26.20 -10.88 3.54
N ASP A 118 25.62 -11.62 2.59
CA ASP A 118 26.28 -12.58 1.70
C ASP A 118 25.87 -12.30 0.24
N PRO A 119 26.83 -12.12 -0.70
CA PRO A 119 26.54 -11.98 -2.14
C PRO A 119 25.58 -13.03 -2.72
N ASN A 120 25.49 -14.22 -2.10
CA ASN A 120 24.62 -15.32 -2.53
C ASN A 120 23.20 -15.26 -1.94
N GLN A 121 22.93 -14.44 -0.91
CA GLN A 121 21.63 -14.43 -0.22
C GLN A 121 20.70 -13.27 -0.60
N GLY A 122 21.20 -12.28 -1.36
CA GLY A 122 20.40 -11.14 -1.83
C GLY A 122 19.85 -10.25 -0.70
N SER A 123 19.16 -9.18 -1.07
CA SER A 123 18.47 -8.29 -0.11
C SER A 123 17.13 -8.91 0.31
N HIS A 124 16.79 -8.78 1.60
CA HIS A 124 15.60 -9.39 2.19
C HIS A 124 14.86 -8.41 3.10
N VAL A 125 13.53 -8.38 2.99
CA VAL A 125 12.65 -7.61 3.88
C VAL A 125 11.79 -8.58 4.69
N CYS A 126 11.77 -8.42 6.00
CA CYS A 126 10.78 -9.06 6.86
C CYS A 126 9.70 -8.03 7.22
N LEU A 127 8.45 -8.27 6.85
CA LEU A 127 7.31 -7.46 7.26
C LEU A 127 6.76 -7.96 8.59
N HIS A 128 6.57 -7.05 9.53
CA HIS A 128 5.94 -7.36 10.82
C HIS A 128 4.45 -7.07 10.70
N LEU A 129 3.63 -8.12 10.77
CA LEU A 129 2.20 -8.03 10.55
C LEU A 129 1.43 -8.53 11.77
N GLY A 130 0.40 -7.78 12.16
CA GLY A 130 -0.60 -8.20 13.13
C GLY A 130 -1.95 -8.40 12.47
N LEU A 131 -3.00 -8.45 13.28
CA LEU A 131 -4.39 -8.45 12.87
C LEU A 131 -5.08 -7.13 13.25
N THR A 132 -6.02 -6.74 12.41
CA THR A 132 -7.00 -5.69 12.70
C THR A 132 -8.29 -6.01 11.94
N ASP A 133 -9.23 -5.08 11.95
CA ASP A 133 -10.49 -5.22 11.22
C ASP A 133 -11.02 -3.87 10.73
N TYR A 134 -11.98 -3.96 9.82
CA TYR A 134 -12.56 -2.78 9.17
C TYR A 134 -13.27 -1.86 10.18
N ARG A 135 -13.91 -2.41 11.21
CA ARG A 135 -14.52 -1.64 12.31
C ARG A 135 -13.49 -0.76 13.01
N THR A 136 -12.35 -1.34 13.40
CA THR A 136 -11.28 -0.59 14.06
C THR A 136 -10.70 0.45 13.11
N PHE A 137 -10.56 0.14 11.82
CA PHE A 137 -10.11 1.12 10.82
C PHE A 137 -11.06 2.32 10.71
N VAL A 138 -12.36 2.06 10.66
CA VAL A 138 -13.40 3.11 10.66
C VAL A 138 -13.34 3.97 11.92
N GLY A 139 -13.21 3.36 13.09
CA GLY A 139 -13.20 4.07 14.37
C GLY A 139 -11.87 4.72 14.76
N THR A 140 -10.77 4.40 14.07
CA THR A 140 -9.44 4.98 14.36
C THR A 140 -8.95 5.82 13.18
N ASN A 141 -8.44 5.21 12.11
CA ASN A 141 -7.87 5.92 10.97
C ASN A 141 -8.91 6.80 10.25
N LEU A 142 -10.15 6.33 10.05
CA LEU A 142 -11.19 7.15 9.40
C LEU A 142 -12.00 8.01 10.38
N SER A 143 -11.65 7.99 11.66
CA SER A 143 -12.30 8.84 12.65
C SER A 143 -12.02 10.32 12.35
N PRO A 144 -12.98 11.23 12.60
CA PRO A 144 -12.70 12.66 12.65
C PRO A 144 -11.62 13.04 13.68
N LEU A 145 -11.35 12.16 14.65
CA LEU A 145 -10.36 12.30 15.70
C LEU A 145 -9.11 11.43 15.46
N TRP A 146 -8.85 10.99 14.24
CA TRP A 146 -7.76 10.04 13.92
C TRP A 146 -6.39 10.48 14.42
N ASP A 147 -6.13 11.79 14.46
CA ASP A 147 -4.89 12.39 14.90
C ASP A 147 -4.67 12.23 16.41
N LYS A 148 -5.75 12.15 17.20
CA LYS A 148 -5.69 11.88 18.65
C LYS A 148 -5.27 10.45 18.98
N PHE A 149 -5.41 9.51 18.04
CA PHE A 149 -4.91 8.14 18.21
C PHE A 149 -3.38 8.04 17.99
N LEU A 150 -2.71 9.11 17.58
CA LEU A 150 -1.27 9.05 17.37
C LEU A 150 -0.51 9.19 18.69
N ALA A 151 0.39 8.24 18.95
CA ALA A 151 1.33 8.35 20.04
C ALA A 151 2.41 9.40 19.73
N GLN A 152 2.94 10.04 20.77
CA GLN A 152 4.06 10.97 20.66
C GLN A 152 5.37 10.21 20.44
N SER A 153 5.61 9.79 19.20
CA SER A 153 6.84 9.08 18.79
C SER A 153 7.33 9.58 17.43
N GLN A 154 8.66 9.53 17.25
CA GLN A 154 9.30 9.71 15.95
C GLN A 154 9.41 8.40 15.16
N ASP A 155 9.30 7.26 15.84
CA ASP A 155 9.21 5.96 15.17
C ASP A 155 7.81 5.80 14.59
N ASP A 156 7.74 5.52 13.28
CA ASP A 156 6.48 5.51 12.54
C ASP A 156 5.53 4.39 13.00
N CYS A 157 6.05 3.26 13.49
CA CYS A 157 5.26 2.15 13.99
C CYS A 157 4.69 2.45 15.37
N GLN A 158 5.53 2.96 16.28
CA GLN A 158 5.12 3.39 17.61
C GLN A 158 4.12 4.55 17.55
N GLN A 159 4.33 5.52 16.66
CA GLN A 159 3.39 6.63 16.43
C GLN A 159 1.98 6.11 16.10
N CYS A 160 1.88 5.04 15.31
CA CYS A 160 0.62 4.46 14.87
C CYS A 160 0.10 3.32 15.77
N GLN A 161 0.70 3.08 16.95
CA GLN A 161 0.40 1.91 17.78
C GLN A 161 -1.09 1.79 18.21
N HIS A 162 -1.79 2.92 18.36
CA HIS A 162 -3.21 2.95 18.72
C HIS A 162 -4.17 3.02 17.53
N THR A 163 -3.66 2.99 16.30
CA THR A 163 -4.47 2.97 15.08
C THR A 163 -4.59 1.55 14.52
N SER A 164 -5.68 1.28 13.80
CA SER A 164 -5.88 0.02 13.09
C SER A 164 -4.75 -0.25 12.10
N SER A 165 -4.33 0.75 11.32
CA SER A 165 -3.26 0.65 10.32
C SER A 165 -3.35 -0.60 9.42
N PRO A 166 -4.50 -0.85 8.76
CA PRO A 166 -4.63 -1.97 7.85
C PRO A 166 -3.69 -1.77 6.67
N LEU A 167 -2.94 -2.81 6.32
CA LEU A 167 -2.03 -2.79 5.18
C LEU A 167 -2.83 -2.95 3.90
N GLY A 168 -2.99 -1.87 3.13
CA GLY A 168 -3.47 -1.97 1.75
C GLY A 168 -2.40 -2.50 0.80
N ASN A 169 -2.79 -2.89 -0.41
CA ASN A 169 -1.86 -3.16 -1.52
C ASN A 169 -2.25 -2.32 -2.75
N ALA A 170 -1.30 -2.09 -3.65
CA ALA A 170 -1.54 -1.47 -4.95
C ALA A 170 -0.41 -1.78 -5.94
N ALA A 171 -0.72 -1.77 -7.23
CA ALA A 171 0.21 -2.10 -8.30
C ALA A 171 0.32 -0.99 -9.34
N VAL A 172 1.55 -0.58 -9.63
CA VAL A 172 1.85 0.15 -10.86
C VAL A 172 1.99 -0.89 -11.98
N VAL A 173 0.98 -0.94 -12.86
CA VAL A 173 0.93 -1.90 -13.97
C VAL A 173 1.42 -1.24 -15.25
N GLU A 174 2.49 -1.78 -15.86
CA GLU A 174 3.02 -1.35 -17.17
C GLU A 174 2.53 -2.28 -18.27
N THR A 175 1.89 -1.72 -19.30
CA THR A 175 1.42 -2.45 -20.49
C THR A 175 2.57 -2.76 -21.46
N SER A 176 2.34 -3.64 -22.44
CA SER A 176 3.37 -3.98 -23.43
C SER A 176 3.76 -2.81 -24.33
N ASP A 177 2.86 -1.86 -24.53
CA ASP A 177 3.06 -0.59 -25.25
C ASP A 177 3.53 0.58 -24.35
N LYS A 178 4.09 0.26 -23.17
CA LYS A 178 4.77 1.22 -22.25
C LYS A 178 3.85 2.31 -21.69
N ARG A 179 2.61 1.95 -21.40
CA ARG A 179 1.66 2.80 -20.68
C ARG A 179 1.46 2.29 -19.26
N ILE A 180 1.07 3.18 -18.36
CA ILE A 180 0.71 2.88 -16.97
C ILE A 180 -0.80 2.91 -16.82
N LEU A 181 -1.34 1.93 -16.11
CA LEU A 181 -2.75 1.87 -15.77
C LEU A 181 -3.07 2.77 -14.58
N VAL A 182 -4.14 3.55 -14.70
CA VAL A 182 -4.69 4.39 -13.63
C VAL A 182 -6.21 4.27 -13.63
N LEU A 183 -6.80 4.01 -12.47
CA LEU A 183 -8.24 3.96 -12.27
C LEU A 183 -8.75 5.30 -11.74
N GLN A 184 -9.96 5.68 -12.14
CA GLN A 184 -10.73 6.72 -11.47
C GLN A 184 -11.81 6.07 -10.62
N ARG A 185 -11.74 6.30 -9.30
CA ARG A 185 -12.67 5.75 -8.34
C ARG A 185 -14.09 6.24 -8.61
N SER A 186 -15.07 5.39 -8.34
CA SER A 186 -16.48 5.75 -8.36
C SER A 186 -16.78 6.84 -7.32
N ASN A 187 -17.87 7.58 -7.50
CA ASN A 187 -18.32 8.54 -6.48
C ASN A 187 -19.08 7.86 -5.33
N MET A 188 -19.32 6.54 -5.45
CA MET A 188 -20.08 5.75 -4.48
C MET A 188 -19.21 5.05 -3.44
N VAL A 189 -17.87 5.08 -3.61
CA VAL A 189 -16.95 4.44 -2.67
C VAL A 189 -16.77 5.27 -1.40
N GLY A 190 -16.48 4.59 -0.28
CA GLY A 190 -16.35 5.22 1.03
C GLY A 190 -15.11 6.06 1.24
N GLU A 191 -14.04 5.85 0.46
CA GLU A 191 -12.77 6.57 0.56
C GLU A 191 -12.39 7.20 -0.78
N PHE A 192 -12.04 8.49 -0.77
CA PHE A 192 -11.55 9.26 -1.92
C PHE A 192 -12.40 9.09 -3.21
N PRO A 193 -13.71 9.40 -3.16
CA PRO A 193 -14.57 9.31 -4.34
C PRO A 193 -14.02 10.17 -5.49
N GLY A 194 -14.10 9.66 -6.72
CA GLY A 194 -13.66 10.37 -7.93
C GLY A 194 -12.15 10.56 -8.11
N HIS A 195 -11.33 10.16 -7.12
CA HIS A 195 -9.87 10.30 -7.19
C HIS A 195 -9.23 9.28 -8.11
N PHE A 196 -8.04 9.59 -8.60
CA PHE A 196 -7.21 8.62 -9.31
C PHE A 196 -6.52 7.69 -8.32
N VAL A 197 -6.37 6.43 -8.70
CA VAL A 197 -5.61 5.41 -7.96
C VAL A 197 -4.94 4.45 -8.92
N PHE A 198 -3.95 3.74 -8.40
CA PHE A 198 -3.46 2.52 -9.03
C PHE A 198 -4.34 1.35 -8.63
N PRO A 199 -4.45 0.30 -9.47
CA PRO A 199 -5.20 -0.90 -9.11
C PRO A 199 -4.72 -1.52 -7.80
N GLY A 200 -5.63 -2.07 -7.00
CA GLY A 200 -5.33 -2.75 -5.74
C GLY A 200 -6.43 -2.63 -4.68
N GLY A 201 -6.23 -3.32 -3.57
CA GLY A 201 -7.17 -3.36 -2.45
C GLY A 201 -6.48 -3.79 -1.16
N HIS A 202 -6.84 -4.96 -0.63
CA HIS A 202 -6.31 -5.45 0.65
C HIS A 202 -6.11 -6.97 0.68
N PRO A 203 -4.93 -7.46 1.10
CA PRO A 203 -4.80 -8.86 1.47
C PRO A 203 -5.67 -9.18 2.69
N GLU A 204 -6.35 -10.33 2.66
CA GLU A 204 -7.27 -10.74 3.72
C GLU A 204 -6.75 -11.97 4.48
N PRO A 205 -6.76 -11.96 5.83
CA PRO A 205 -6.35 -13.12 6.63
C PRO A 205 -7.15 -14.40 6.35
N GLU A 206 -8.38 -14.27 5.88
CA GLU A 206 -9.28 -15.39 5.58
C GLU A 206 -8.75 -16.24 4.41
N GLU A 207 -8.12 -15.61 3.41
CA GLU A 207 -7.53 -16.28 2.24
C GLU A 207 -6.38 -17.23 2.61
N VAL A 208 -5.72 -16.99 3.75
CA VAL A 208 -4.66 -17.87 4.27
C VAL A 208 -5.15 -18.82 5.36
N GLY A 209 -6.47 -18.84 5.61
CA GLY A 209 -7.13 -19.68 6.60
C GLY A 209 -6.84 -19.26 8.05
N THR A 210 -6.63 -17.97 8.30
CA THR A 210 -6.24 -17.46 9.62
C THR A 210 -7.22 -16.40 10.11
N LEU A 211 -8.02 -16.77 11.10
CA LEU A 211 -8.99 -15.87 11.76
C LEU A 211 -8.45 -15.25 13.05
N SER A 212 -7.37 -15.80 13.59
CA SER A 212 -6.68 -15.38 14.80
C SER A 212 -5.21 -15.79 14.75
N HIS A 213 -4.39 -15.23 15.62
CA HIS A 213 -3.04 -15.75 15.85
C HIS A 213 -3.14 -17.22 16.28
N LEU A 214 -2.34 -18.09 15.66
CA LEU A 214 -2.26 -19.49 16.04
C LEU A 214 -1.40 -19.59 17.31
N TYR A 215 -2.00 -19.99 18.43
CA TYR A 215 -1.32 -20.15 19.73
C TYR A 215 -0.42 -21.39 19.80
N ASP A 216 -0.30 -22.15 18.70
CA ASP A 216 0.38 -23.42 18.73
C ASP A 216 1.90 -23.19 18.75
N LYS A 217 2.55 -23.61 19.85
CA LYS A 217 3.99 -23.42 20.12
C LYS A 217 4.90 -24.23 19.16
N ASP A 218 4.33 -24.85 18.13
CA ASP A 218 5.08 -25.55 17.10
C ASP A 218 5.67 -24.55 16.11
N LEU A 219 7.00 -24.40 16.18
CA LEU A 219 7.80 -23.57 15.26
C LEU A 219 7.51 -23.89 13.78
N THR A 220 7.13 -25.12 13.46
CA THR A 220 6.80 -25.56 12.11
C THR A 220 5.52 -24.90 11.60
N ASN A 221 4.51 -24.79 12.47
CA ASN A 221 3.24 -24.12 12.15
C ASN A 221 3.42 -22.60 12.00
N ALA A 222 4.21 -21.99 12.88
CA ALA A 222 4.57 -20.57 12.79
C ALA A 222 5.31 -20.23 11.48
N GLN A 223 6.24 -21.08 11.04
CA GLN A 223 6.93 -20.89 9.75
C GLN A 223 5.99 -21.08 8.57
N LEU A 224 5.09 -22.07 8.64
CA LEU A 224 4.11 -22.30 7.59
C LEU A 224 3.15 -21.11 7.44
N ILE A 225 2.65 -20.55 8.54
CA ILE A 225 1.74 -19.41 8.46
C ILE A 225 2.45 -18.16 7.91
N ASN A 226 3.67 -17.88 8.38
CA ASN A 226 4.48 -16.77 7.85
C ASN A 226 4.70 -16.89 6.34
N ARG A 227 4.95 -18.11 5.85
CA ARG A 227 5.07 -18.37 4.41
C ARG A 227 3.74 -18.13 3.67
N LYS A 228 2.61 -18.57 4.22
CA LYS A 228 1.28 -18.34 3.62
C LYS A 228 0.93 -16.86 3.57
N VAL A 229 1.09 -16.13 4.68
CA VAL A 229 0.84 -14.68 4.73
C VAL A 229 1.76 -13.94 3.76
N SER A 230 3.04 -14.32 3.70
CA SER A 230 3.98 -13.75 2.73
C SER A 230 3.56 -14.01 1.29
N GLN A 231 3.06 -15.20 0.96
CA GLN A 231 2.57 -15.54 -0.37
C GLN A 231 1.32 -14.72 -0.71
N GLU A 232 0.40 -14.60 0.24
CA GLU A 232 -0.83 -13.82 0.10
C GLU A 232 -0.58 -12.34 -0.20
N MET A 233 0.52 -11.74 0.29
CA MET A 233 0.89 -10.37 -0.10
C MET A 233 1.08 -10.21 -1.62
N PHE A 234 1.53 -11.25 -2.31
CA PHE A 234 1.75 -11.23 -3.77
C PHE A 234 0.52 -11.77 -4.53
N ASP A 235 -0.14 -12.79 -4.00
CA ASP A 235 -1.31 -13.38 -4.65
C ASP A 235 -2.49 -12.39 -4.64
N SER A 236 -2.72 -11.70 -3.52
CA SER A 236 -3.77 -10.68 -3.41
C SER A 236 -3.62 -9.60 -4.46
N ILE A 237 -2.44 -9.03 -4.65
CA ILE A 237 -2.29 -7.93 -5.62
C ILE A 237 -2.49 -8.39 -7.06
N VAL A 238 -2.18 -9.65 -7.38
CA VAL A 238 -2.51 -10.22 -8.71
C VAL A 238 -4.01 -10.37 -8.86
N ARG A 239 -4.72 -10.89 -7.84
CA ARG A 239 -6.18 -11.03 -7.85
C ARG A 239 -6.86 -9.67 -8.03
N GLU A 240 -6.50 -8.69 -7.20
CA GLU A 240 -7.05 -7.33 -7.25
C GLU A 240 -6.87 -6.68 -8.62
N VAL A 241 -5.68 -6.81 -9.24
CA VAL A 241 -5.48 -6.31 -10.61
C VAL A 241 -6.43 -7.00 -11.59
N VAL A 242 -6.53 -8.33 -11.55
CA VAL A 242 -7.42 -9.09 -12.45
C VAL A 242 -8.88 -8.68 -12.24
N GLU A 243 -9.33 -8.56 -11.00
CA GLU A 243 -10.70 -8.24 -10.60
C GLU A 243 -11.10 -6.81 -11.01
N GLU A 244 -10.20 -5.84 -10.84
CA GLU A 244 -10.47 -4.42 -11.16
C GLU A 244 -10.31 -4.07 -12.64
N ILE A 245 -9.43 -4.75 -13.39
CA ILE A 245 -9.15 -4.40 -14.81
C ILE A 245 -9.59 -5.45 -15.83
N GLY A 246 -10.00 -6.64 -15.39
CA GLY A 246 -10.56 -7.71 -16.23
C GLY A 246 -9.54 -8.47 -17.10
N VAL A 247 -8.24 -8.26 -16.91
CA VAL A 247 -7.21 -8.97 -17.70
C VAL A 247 -6.99 -10.40 -17.19
N PRO A 248 -6.60 -11.35 -18.05
CA PRO A 248 -6.22 -12.69 -17.59
C PRO A 248 -4.95 -12.64 -16.70
N ALA A 249 -4.92 -13.40 -15.62
CA ALA A 249 -3.75 -13.52 -14.75
C ALA A 249 -2.48 -13.97 -15.52
N SER A 250 -2.64 -14.80 -16.55
CA SER A 250 -1.54 -15.26 -17.41
C SER A 250 -0.89 -14.15 -18.25
N SER A 251 -1.54 -12.99 -18.37
CA SER A 251 -0.97 -11.81 -19.02
C SER A 251 -0.07 -10.99 -18.09
N LEU A 252 -0.11 -11.26 -16.78
CA LEU A 252 0.64 -10.52 -15.77
C LEU A 252 1.94 -11.27 -15.44
N CYS A 253 3.06 -10.54 -15.44
CA CYS A 253 4.31 -11.03 -14.87
C CYS A 253 4.21 -11.10 -13.35
N ASN A 254 5.08 -11.89 -12.72
CA ASN A 254 5.13 -11.96 -11.26
C ASN A 254 5.33 -10.57 -10.64
N PRO A 255 4.52 -10.18 -9.64
CA PRO A 255 4.65 -8.90 -8.97
C PRO A 255 6.03 -8.73 -8.32
N VAL A 256 6.60 -7.54 -8.49
CA VAL A 256 7.82 -7.11 -7.81
C VAL A 256 7.39 -6.17 -6.68
N PHE A 257 7.78 -6.46 -5.44
CA PHE A 257 7.53 -5.56 -4.32
C PHE A 257 8.49 -4.36 -4.37
N ILE A 258 7.97 -3.14 -4.33
CA ILE A 258 8.75 -1.92 -4.58
C ILE A 258 8.85 -1.02 -3.35
N GLY A 259 8.05 -1.29 -2.31
CA GLY A 259 8.13 -0.61 -1.02
C GLY A 259 6.79 -0.45 -0.32
N ILE A 260 6.80 0.34 0.75
CA ILE A 260 5.62 0.68 1.54
C ILE A 260 5.56 2.19 1.70
N THR A 261 4.38 2.73 1.48
CA THR A 261 4.08 4.15 1.64
C THR A 261 3.00 4.31 2.69
N ARG A 262 2.90 5.52 3.25
CA ARG A 262 1.86 5.87 4.21
C ARG A 262 1.30 7.24 3.88
N ARG A 263 -0.02 7.40 3.93
CA ARG A 263 -0.64 8.73 3.84
C ARG A 263 -0.21 9.59 5.04
N ILE A 264 -0.10 10.91 4.85
CA ILE A 264 -0.04 11.85 5.98
C ILE A 264 -1.41 11.93 6.64
N LEU A 265 -2.44 12.18 5.84
CA LEU A 265 -3.83 12.08 6.27
C LEU A 265 -4.13 10.64 6.72
N ASN A 266 -4.74 10.46 7.88
CA ASN A 266 -5.20 9.17 8.42
C ASN A 266 -4.19 8.02 8.52
N VAL A 267 -2.90 8.29 8.28
CA VAL A 267 -1.77 7.37 8.47
C VAL A 267 -1.95 5.94 7.91
N ARG A 268 -2.78 5.75 6.89
CA ARG A 268 -3.00 4.42 6.29
C ARG A 268 -1.78 3.99 5.45
N PRO A 269 -1.17 2.81 5.74
CA PRO A 269 -0.08 2.28 4.96
C PRO A 269 -0.57 1.47 3.74
N ALA A 270 0.26 1.40 2.70
CA ALA A 270 0.03 0.54 1.54
C ALA A 270 1.34 -0.04 1.01
N ALA A 271 1.35 -1.35 0.77
CA ALA A 271 2.39 -2.06 0.05
C ALA A 271 2.23 -1.83 -1.46
N PHE A 272 3.32 -1.44 -2.14
CA PHE A 272 3.30 -1.21 -3.57
C PHE A 272 4.06 -2.28 -4.32
N PHE A 273 3.51 -2.63 -5.48
CA PHE A 273 4.06 -3.58 -6.42
C PHE A 273 4.22 -2.98 -7.81
N PHE A 274 5.14 -3.54 -8.58
CA PHE A 274 5.25 -3.30 -10.01
C PHE A 274 4.94 -4.59 -10.75
N ILE A 275 4.07 -4.49 -11.76
CA ILE A 275 3.62 -5.63 -12.57
C ILE A 275 3.72 -5.22 -14.04
N LYS A 276 4.27 -6.11 -14.87
CA LYS A 276 4.20 -5.95 -16.33
C LYS A 276 3.05 -6.78 -16.88
N CYS A 277 2.25 -6.19 -17.75
CA CYS A 277 1.23 -6.88 -18.51
C CYS A 277 1.69 -7.06 -19.96
N SER A 278 1.50 -8.25 -20.52
CA SER A 278 1.83 -8.54 -21.92
C SER A 278 0.83 -7.94 -22.92
N LEU A 279 -0.35 -7.52 -22.45
CA LEU A 279 -1.38 -6.92 -23.29
C LEU A 279 -1.11 -5.42 -23.55
N PRO A 280 -1.45 -4.92 -24.75
CA PRO A 280 -1.39 -3.50 -25.05
C PRO A 280 -2.59 -2.75 -24.47
N SER A 281 -2.44 -1.45 -24.28
CA SER A 281 -3.46 -0.56 -23.70
C SER A 281 -4.87 -0.71 -24.28
N LYS A 282 -4.99 -0.84 -25.61
CA LYS A 282 -6.29 -0.93 -26.30
C LYS A 282 -7.06 -2.20 -25.91
N GLU A 283 -6.37 -3.31 -25.75
CA GLU A 283 -6.99 -4.59 -25.38
C GLU A 283 -7.44 -4.57 -23.91
N ILE A 284 -6.60 -4.03 -23.02
CA ILE A 284 -6.93 -3.86 -21.60
C ILE A 284 -8.18 -2.99 -21.44
N GLN A 285 -8.29 -1.88 -22.20
CA GLN A 285 -9.49 -1.03 -22.17
C GLN A 285 -10.76 -1.76 -22.62
N GLN A 286 -10.66 -2.73 -23.53
CA GLN A 286 -11.80 -3.56 -23.94
C GLN A 286 -12.18 -4.55 -22.82
N LEU A 287 -11.19 -5.19 -22.22
CA LEU A 287 -11.36 -6.16 -21.12
C LEU A 287 -11.92 -5.52 -19.84
N TYR A 288 -11.61 -4.25 -19.58
CA TYR A 288 -12.11 -3.52 -18.42
C TYR A 288 -13.64 -3.53 -18.30
N SER A 289 -14.36 -3.60 -19.42
CA SER A 289 -15.84 -3.72 -19.42
C SER A 289 -16.37 -5.01 -18.77
N SER A 290 -15.50 -6.01 -18.60
CA SER A 290 -15.78 -7.28 -17.93
C SER A 290 -15.14 -7.41 -16.54
N ALA A 291 -14.57 -6.33 -16.00
CA ALA A 291 -14.03 -6.31 -14.64
C ALA A 291 -15.10 -6.70 -13.61
N GLN A 292 -14.71 -7.49 -12.62
CA GLN A 292 -15.63 -7.97 -11.58
C GLN A 292 -16.03 -6.81 -10.66
N ASP A 293 -15.07 -5.95 -10.32
CA ASP A 293 -15.26 -4.79 -9.45
C ASP A 293 -15.58 -3.51 -10.24
N GLY A 294 -16.36 -3.65 -11.31
CA GLY A 294 -16.77 -2.55 -12.18
C GLY A 294 -17.59 -1.44 -11.47
N TYR A 295 -17.99 -1.63 -10.21
CA TYR A 295 -18.67 -0.61 -9.41
C TYR A 295 -17.70 0.30 -8.64
N GLU A 296 -16.46 -0.15 -8.38
CA GLU A 296 -15.47 0.58 -7.58
C GLU A 296 -14.76 1.69 -8.36
N SER A 297 -14.65 1.52 -9.68
CA SER A 297 -14.06 2.48 -10.60
C SER A 297 -15.02 2.84 -11.72
N THR A 298 -14.91 4.05 -12.24
CA THR A 298 -15.76 4.55 -13.34
C THR A 298 -15.02 4.62 -14.66
N LYS A 299 -13.69 4.65 -14.63
CA LYS A 299 -12.82 4.75 -15.81
C LYS A 299 -11.46 4.10 -15.55
N LEU A 300 -10.94 3.45 -16.59
CA LEU A 300 -9.56 2.99 -16.69
C LEU A 300 -8.80 3.83 -17.73
N TYR A 301 -7.69 4.42 -17.31
CA TYR A 301 -6.79 5.21 -18.14
C TYR A 301 -5.52 4.42 -18.43
N THR A 302 -4.99 4.58 -19.64
CA THR A 302 -3.71 4.04 -20.09
C THR A 302 -2.81 5.19 -20.54
N VAL A 303 -1.94 5.65 -19.64
CA VAL A 303 -1.23 6.92 -19.80
C VAL A 303 0.28 6.71 -19.91
N PRO A 304 0.99 7.55 -20.67
CA PRO A 304 2.45 7.50 -20.68
C PRO A 304 2.99 8.00 -19.32
N VAL A 305 4.19 7.55 -18.93
CA VAL A 305 4.76 7.80 -17.59
C VAL A 305 4.82 9.30 -17.23
N ASN A 306 5.08 10.17 -18.20
CA ASN A 306 5.13 11.63 -18.01
C ASN A 306 3.76 12.24 -17.64
N GLU A 307 2.65 11.66 -18.08
CA GLU A 307 1.30 12.12 -17.69
C GLU A 307 0.89 11.57 -16.32
N VAL A 308 1.43 10.42 -15.91
CA VAL A 308 1.16 9.82 -14.58
C VAL A 308 1.51 10.79 -13.47
N GLU A 309 2.58 11.59 -13.61
CA GLU A 309 2.97 12.57 -12.58
C GLU A 309 1.86 13.59 -12.28
N SER A 310 1.18 14.06 -13.33
CA SER A 310 0.06 14.99 -13.19
C SER A 310 -1.16 14.33 -12.53
N MET A 311 -1.43 13.06 -12.85
CA MET A 311 -2.52 12.30 -12.23
C MET A 311 -2.19 11.94 -10.78
N ALA A 312 -0.95 11.54 -10.52
CA ALA A 312 -0.43 11.17 -9.21
C ALA A 312 -0.65 12.29 -8.21
N SER A 313 -0.41 13.55 -8.57
CA SER A 313 -0.66 14.72 -7.70
C SER A 313 -2.10 14.81 -7.16
N LYS A 314 -3.07 14.14 -7.79
CA LYS A 314 -4.49 14.07 -7.41
C LYS A 314 -4.90 12.71 -6.82
N MET A 315 -3.94 11.81 -6.62
CA MET A 315 -4.19 10.54 -5.96
C MET A 315 -4.14 10.72 -4.43
N PRO A 316 -4.75 9.80 -3.65
CA PRO A 316 -4.52 9.74 -2.21
C PRO A 316 -3.03 9.56 -1.91
N GLY A 317 -2.56 10.07 -0.77
CA GLY A 317 -1.13 10.12 -0.45
C GLY A 317 -0.39 8.78 -0.62
N CYS A 318 -0.96 7.65 -0.21
CA CYS A 318 -0.32 6.35 -0.39
C CYS A 318 -0.02 6.04 -1.87
N HIS A 319 -0.92 6.39 -2.81
CA HIS A 319 -0.72 6.21 -4.24
C HIS A 319 0.23 7.26 -4.84
N GLN A 320 0.23 8.49 -4.32
CA GLN A 320 1.31 9.45 -4.64
C GLN A 320 2.68 8.87 -4.30
N GLY A 321 2.81 8.29 -3.11
CA GLY A 321 4.01 7.58 -2.70
C GLY A 321 4.32 6.38 -3.58
N GLY A 322 3.30 5.65 -4.02
CA GLY A 322 3.44 4.50 -4.92
C GLY A 322 4.09 4.89 -6.25
N PHE A 323 3.65 6.01 -6.82
CA PHE A 323 4.31 6.58 -8.00
C PHE A 323 5.74 7.03 -7.72
N ALA A 324 6.00 7.61 -6.54
CA ALA A 324 7.36 7.96 -6.12
C ALA A 324 8.27 6.72 -6.02
N LEU A 325 7.78 5.61 -5.45
CA LEU A 325 8.51 4.33 -5.42
C LEU A 325 8.79 3.80 -6.81
N TYR A 326 7.80 3.86 -7.71
CA TYR A 326 7.98 3.47 -9.11
C TYR A 326 9.08 4.29 -9.77
N LYS A 327 9.09 5.63 -9.63
CA LYS A 327 10.18 6.48 -10.15
C LYS A 327 11.56 6.05 -9.61
N LEU A 328 11.66 5.75 -8.31
CA LEU A 328 12.91 5.31 -7.69
C LEU A 328 13.46 4.00 -8.30
N MET A 329 12.60 3.08 -8.75
CA MET A 329 13.08 1.85 -9.40
C MET A 329 13.90 2.11 -10.68
N PHE A 330 13.54 3.12 -11.46
CA PHE A 330 14.21 3.44 -12.72
C PHE A 330 15.39 4.40 -12.55
N HIS A 331 15.40 5.20 -11.48
CA HIS A 331 16.54 6.08 -11.17
C HIS A 331 17.80 5.32 -10.74
N PHE A 332 17.66 4.10 -10.24
CA PHE A 332 18.78 3.28 -9.73
C PHE A 332 19.01 1.98 -10.51
N SER A 333 18.33 1.80 -11.65
CA SER A 333 18.66 0.74 -12.59
C SER A 333 19.96 1.11 -13.32
N PRO A 334 21.03 0.29 -13.23
CA PRO A 334 22.35 0.60 -13.79
C PRO A 334 22.37 0.77 -15.31
#